data_AF-A0A2C8FAQ0-F1
#
_entry.id   AF-A0A2C8FAQ0-F1
#
_cell.length_a   1.000
_cell.length_b   1.000
_cell.length_c   1.000
_cell.angle_alpha   90.00
_cell.angle_beta   90.00
_cell.angle_gamma   90.00
#
_symmetry.space_group_name_H-M   'P 1'
#
loop_
_entity.id
_entity.type
_entity.pdbx_description
1 polymer ?
#
loop_
_entity_poly.entity_id
_entity_poly.type
_entity_poly.pdbx_seq_one_letter_code
_entity_poly.pdbx_strand_id
1 'polypeptide(L)' 'MISNGFSTNVKASFATTPDEGRTASPDRNEYDLNMSYAFDGDLKGFSILNRWSYQESKGERDGVQVRLRLQYDFQLL' A
#
# COMPACT_ATOMS: atom_id res chain seq x y z
N MET A 1 12.17 2.23 -9.21
CA MET A 1 13.62 1.93 -9.37
C MET A 1 13.92 0.79 -8.41
N ILE A 2 14.38 -0.36 -8.88
CA ILE A 2 14.69 -1.52 -8.02
C ILE A 2 16.21 -1.51 -7.79
N SER A 3 16.65 -1.42 -6.54
CA SER A 3 18.07 -1.55 -6.18
C SER A 3 18.20 -2.71 -5.19
N ASN A 4 18.95 -3.75 -5.53
CA ASN A 4 19.38 -4.84 -4.64
C ASN A 4 18.34 -5.27 -3.58
N GLY A 5 17.16 -5.70 -4.04
CA GLY A 5 16.08 -6.19 -3.18
C GLY A 5 15.12 -5.12 -2.65
N PHE A 6 15.48 -3.83 -2.70
CA PHE A 6 14.58 -2.74 -2.36
C PHE A 6 13.68 -2.34 -3.54
N SER A 7 12.39 -2.16 -3.25
CA SER A 7 11.40 -1.61 -4.16
C SER A 7 10.48 -0.65 -3.42
N THR A 8 10.09 0.40 -4.11
CA THR A 8 9.11 1.37 -3.63
C THR A 8 8.08 1.66 -4.72
N ASN A 9 6.83 1.81 -4.31
CA ASN A 9 5.73 2.18 -5.17
C ASN A 9 4.84 3.20 -4.45
N VAL A 10 4.55 4.30 -5.14
CA VAL A 10 3.62 5.31 -4.70
C VAL A 10 2.45 5.34 -5.67
N LYS A 11 1.24 5.40 -5.14
CA LYS A 11 0.01 5.54 -5.94
C LYS A 11 -0.86 6.61 -5.32
N ALA A 12 -1.40 7.49 -6.16
CA ALA A 12 -2.47 8.41 -5.79
C ALA A 12 -3.69 8.08 -6.66
N SER A 13 -4.87 8.01 -6.04
CA SER A 13 -6.14 7.77 -6.71
C SER A 13 -7.13 8.86 -6.28
N PHE A 14 -7.84 9.43 -7.25
CA PHE A 14 -8.80 10.51 -7.03
C PHE A 14 -10.14 10.06 -7.60
N ALA A 15 -11.18 10.13 -6.79
CA ALA A 15 -12.54 9.83 -7.21
C ALA A 15 -13.44 11.00 -6.85
N THR A 16 -14.19 11.47 -7.84
CA THR A 16 -15.25 12.46 -7.69
C THR A 16 -16.57 11.77 -8.00
N THR A 17 -17.54 11.88 -7.12
CA THR A 17 -18.85 11.25 -7.31
C THR A 17 -19.97 12.28 -7.34
N PRO A 18 -21.09 12.00 -8.03
CA PRO A 18 -22.21 12.94 -8.08
C PRO A 18 -22.75 13.21 -6.67
N ASP A 19 -23.04 14.48 -6.38
CA ASP A 19 -23.56 14.92 -5.07
C ASP A 19 -24.96 14.36 -4.77
N GLU A 20 -25.72 13.98 -5.80
CA GLU A 20 -27.11 13.51 -5.69
C GLU A 20 -27.40 12.28 -6.57
N GLY A 21 -28.41 11.50 -6.16
CA GLY A 21 -28.90 10.33 -6.88
C GLY A 21 -28.54 8.99 -6.22
N ARG A 22 -29.02 7.89 -6.82
CA ARG A 22 -28.90 6.53 -6.26
C ARG A 22 -27.45 6.04 -6.08
N THR A 23 -26.49 6.70 -6.73
CA THR A 23 -25.05 6.39 -6.68
C THR A 23 -24.23 7.52 -6.07
N ALA A 24 -24.87 8.46 -5.34
CA ALA A 24 -24.14 9.49 -4.62
C ALA A 24 -23.24 8.86 -3.56
N SER A 25 -21.96 9.24 -3.56
CA SER A 25 -21.00 8.83 -2.54
C SER A 25 -20.03 9.98 -2.23
N PRO A 26 -19.34 9.93 -1.08
CA PRO A 26 -18.25 10.84 -0.76
C PRO A 26 -17.16 10.87 -1.84
N ASP A 27 -16.67 12.06 -2.17
CA ASP A 27 -15.39 12.18 -2.87
C ASP A 27 -14.30 11.52 -2.03
N ARG A 28 -13.43 10.75 -2.70
CA ARG A 28 -12.39 9.98 -2.01
C ARG A 28 -11.06 10.12 -2.74
N ASN A 29 -10.07 10.62 -2.01
CA ASN A 29 -8.68 10.60 -2.42
C ASN A 29 -7.94 9.53 -1.62
N GLU A 30 -7.09 8.76 -2.26
CA GLU A 30 -6.29 7.72 -1.61
C GLU A 30 -4.84 7.80 -2.04
N TYR A 31 -3.95 7.73 -1.05
CA TYR A 31 -2.51 7.81 -1.21
C TYR A 31 -1.87 6.57 -0.60
N ASP A 32 -1.25 5.75 -1.42
CA ASP A 32 -0.57 4.54 -1.01
C ASP A 32 0.94 4.67 -1.18
N LEU A 33 1.68 4.26 -0.15
CA LEU A 33 3.13 4.07 -0.18
C LEU A 33 3.45 2.62 0.20
N ASN A 34 4.03 1.88 -0.75
CA ASN A 34 4.49 0.51 -0.54
C ASN A 34 6.00 0.48 -0.62
N MET A 35 6.65 -0.03 0.43
CA MET A 35 8.10 -0.22 0.50
C MET A 35 8.37 -1.69 0.80
N SER A 36 9.16 -2.36 -0.03
CA SER A 36 9.56 -3.74 0.18
C SER A 36 11.06 -3.89 0.13
N TYR A 37 11.58 -4.81 0.94
CA TYR A 37 12.96 -5.24 0.90
C TYR A 37 13.03 -6.77 0.93
N ALA A 38 13.68 -7.35 -0.06
CA ALA A 38 14.04 -8.77 -0.09
C ALA A 38 15.52 -8.92 0.28
N PHE A 39 15.80 -9.76 1.27
CA PHE A 39 17.16 -10.00 1.75
C PHE A 39 17.89 -10.99 0.83
N ASP A 40 19.21 -10.87 0.78
CA ASP A 40 20.11 -11.80 0.10
C ASP A 40 21.12 -12.39 1.11
N GLY A 41 21.98 -13.32 0.66
CA GLY A 41 22.95 -14.01 1.51
C GLY A 41 22.30 -14.97 2.50
N ASP A 42 22.71 -14.92 3.77
CA ASP A 42 22.24 -15.84 4.81
C ASP A 42 20.74 -15.72 5.10
N LEU A 43 20.12 -14.59 4.75
CA LEU A 43 18.69 -14.33 4.92
C LEU A 43 17.92 -14.45 3.60
N LYS A 44 18.51 -15.06 2.57
CA LYS A 44 17.84 -15.28 1.30
C LYS A 44 16.52 -16.04 1.52
N GLY A 45 15.44 -15.47 0.96
CA GLY A 45 14.07 -15.96 1.18
C GLY A 45 13.29 -15.14 2.20
N PHE A 46 13.96 -14.33 3.05
CA PHE A 46 13.28 -13.38 3.92
C PHE A 46 12.93 -12.09 3.17
N SER A 47 11.76 -11.53 3.46
CA SER A 47 11.34 -10.23 2.95
C SER A 47 10.47 -9.46 3.94
N ILE A 48 10.55 -8.14 3.83
CA ILE A 48 9.73 -7.19 4.57
C ILE A 48 8.93 -6.36 3.58
N LEU A 49 7.65 -6.15 3.87
CA LEU A 49 6.79 -5.24 3.14
C LEU A 49 6.05 -4.33 4.12
N ASN A 50 6.24 -3.03 3.95
CA ASN A 50 5.56 -2.00 4.70
C ASN A 50 4.64 -1.22 3.75
N ARG A 51 3.37 -1.10 4.12
CA ARG A 51 2.34 -0.41 3.33
C ARG A 51 1.67 0.66 4.19
N TRP A 52 1.64 1.87 3.66
CA TRP A 52 0.90 3.00 4.21
C TRP A 52 -0.22 3.34 3.24
N SER A 53 -1.40 3.58 3.78
CA SER A 53 -2.54 4.10 3.04
C SER A 53 -3.13 5.26 3.83
N TYR A 54 -3.29 6.40 3.16
CA TYR A 54 -4.03 7.54 3.66
C TYR A 54 -5.23 7.78 2.76
N GLN A 55 -6.40 7.87 3.38
CA GLN A 55 -7.65 8.14 2.71
C GLN A 55 -8.22 9.45 3.25
N GLU A 56 -8.44 10.38 2.34
CA GLU A 56 -9.19 11.61 2.59
C GLU A 56 -10.58 11.44 1.98
N SER A 57 -11.63 11.62 2.76
CA SER A 57 -13.02 11.51 2.29
C SER A 57 -13.80 12.77 2.61
N LYS A 58 -14.47 13.37 1.63
CA LYS A 58 -15.43 14.45 1.90
C LYS A 58 -16.79 13.87 2.30
N GLY A 59 -17.10 13.94 3.59
CA GLY A 59 -18.37 13.44 4.15
C GLY A 59 -18.26 12.10 4.87
N GLU A 60 -17.05 11.53 4.95
CA GLU A 60 -16.71 10.41 5.81
C GLU A 60 -15.48 10.76 6.66
N ARG A 61 -15.09 9.85 7.56
CA ARG A 61 -13.90 10.03 8.38
C ARG A 61 -12.66 9.64 7.59
N ASP A 62 -11.65 10.51 7.61
CA ASP A 62 -10.32 10.19 7.07
C ASP A 62 -9.71 8.97 7.76
N GLY A 63 -8.95 8.19 6.99
CA GLY A 63 -8.36 6.93 7.42
C GLY A 63 -6.87 6.89 7.21
N VAL A 64 -6.13 6.41 8.22
CA VAL A 64 -4.72 6.02 8.07
C VAL A 64 -4.61 4.53 8.37
N GLN A 65 -3.94 3.79 7.49
CA GLN A 65 -3.65 2.39 7.70
C GLN A 65 -2.17 2.10 7.47
N VAL A 66 -1.56 1.40 8.43
CA VAL A 66 -0.20 0.88 8.31
C VAL A 66 -0.24 -0.64 8.39
N ARG A 67 0.36 -1.32 7.41
CA ARG A 67 0.48 -2.77 7.36
C ARG A 67 1.95 -3.16 7.25
N LEU A 68 2.38 -4.05 8.13
CA LEU A 68 3.71 -4.67 8.07
C LEU A 68 3.53 -6.17 7.79
N ARG A 69 4.26 -6.68 6.80
CA ARG A 69 4.38 -8.11 6.52
C ARG A 69 5.83 -8.51 6.59
N LEU A 70 6.10 -9.55 7.38
CA LEU A 70 7.34 -10.30 7.39
C LEU A 70 7.04 -11.64 6.71
N GLN A 71 7.85 -12.06 5.74
CA GLN A 71 7.62 -13.30 5.01
C GLN A 71 8.96 -14.02 4.83
N TYR A 72 8.96 -15.34 4.97
CA TYR A 72 10.09 -16.20 4.66
C TYR A 72 9.64 -17.32 3.72
N ASP A 73 10.24 -17.40 2.54
CA ASP A 73 9.95 -18.42 1.54
C ASP A 73 10.98 -19.55 1.66
N PHE A 74 10.56 -20.70 2.21
CA PHE A 74 11.40 -21.89 2.30
C PHE A 74 11.54 -22.55 0.92
N GLN A 75 12.78 -22.76 0.47
CA GLN A 75 13.05 -23.70 -0.63
C GLN A 75 13.26 -25.09 -0.03
N LEU A 76 12.29 -25.97 -0.23
CA LEU A 76 12.45 -27.40 0.06
C LEU A 76 13.18 -28.04 -1.13
N LEU A 77 14.26 -28.76 -0.83
CA LEU A 77 15.03 -29.55 -1.79
C LEU A 77 14.19 -30.68 -2.41
#